data_AF-R9ANS1-F1
#
_entry.id   AF-R9ANS1-F1
#
_cell.length_a   1.000
_cell.length_b   1.000
_cell.length_c   1.000
_cell.angle_alpha   90.00
_cell.angle_beta   90.00
_cell.angle_gamma   90.00
#
_symmetry.space_group_name_H-M   'P 1'
#
loop_
_entity.id
_entity.type
_entity.pdbx_description
1 polymer ?
#
loop_
_entity_poly.entity_id
_entity_poly.type
_entity_poly.pdbx_seq_one_letter_code
_entity_poly.pdbx_strand_id
1 'polypeptide(L)'
;MSTTSYINKIKGEAPVTIQEDLRNLEDYFNKRLYHQLTKTLKGLIQKDEISKYLVGLWNNFITSFKDKLNQLRLVEIGVRVAQQMDPQESLSFLQSLLGSLPTPRAALSPSLKPSTAKPFDEEQSPTKTEAEAYVLARISIAHYDLLLGNLDKAKEAMDVCERTLDSMDGVEASVTGAWLRVSGDFYKSKAEYAAFYRTTLLYISCAGLDQLDKVEQIQKSHDLAIAALLGDTIYNFGELLTHPVLNALNGSDLEWLKDIIYIFNEGDIAKFELNANKLANESILQESQAFLRQKICLMALIECIFKRSSKDRVLSFSTIGAETKLPSDEVEHLIMKALS
;
A
#
# COMPACT_ATOMS: atom_id res chain seq x y z
N MET A 1 -32.43 -5.66 22.12
CA MET A 1 -33.60 -5.62 21.21
C MET A 1 -33.37 -6.66 20.14
N SER A 2 -34.37 -7.47 19.79
CA SER A 2 -34.22 -8.60 18.86
C SER A 2 -33.55 -8.15 17.56
N THR A 3 -32.57 -8.92 17.09
CA THR A 3 -31.81 -8.73 15.85
C THR A 3 -32.71 -8.38 14.65
N THR A 4 -33.88 -8.99 14.57
CA THR A 4 -34.93 -8.75 13.57
C THR A 4 -35.64 -7.40 13.71
N SER A 5 -35.76 -6.83 14.91
CA SER A 5 -36.39 -5.52 15.12
C SER A 5 -35.54 -4.36 14.59
N TYR A 6 -34.21 -4.50 14.61
CA TYR A 6 -33.31 -3.48 14.07
C TYR A 6 -33.24 -3.53 12.54
N ILE A 7 -33.23 -4.73 11.95
CA ILE A 7 -33.36 -4.90 10.49
C ILE A 7 -34.68 -4.33 9.97
N ASN A 8 -35.78 -4.54 10.69
CA ASN A 8 -37.07 -3.97 10.32
C ASN A 8 -37.15 -2.44 10.45
N LYS A 9 -36.38 -1.82 11.37
CA LYS A 9 -36.21 -0.36 11.41
C LYS A 9 -35.42 0.16 10.20
N ILE A 10 -34.30 -0.49 9.86
CA ILE A 10 -33.51 -0.10 8.68
C ILE A 10 -34.30 -0.29 7.39
N LYS A 11 -35.12 -1.35 7.28
CA LYS A 11 -36.03 -1.57 6.14
C LYS A 11 -37.03 -0.41 5.95
N GLY A 12 -37.40 0.31 7.00
CA GLY A 12 -38.29 1.45 6.92
C GLY A 12 -37.62 2.74 6.40
N GLU A 13 -36.30 2.86 6.52
CA GLU A 13 -35.54 4.07 6.17
C GLU A 13 -34.64 3.88 4.93
N ALA A 14 -34.33 2.64 4.55
CA ALA A 14 -33.40 2.33 3.48
C ALA A 14 -34.05 2.40 2.07
N PRO A 15 -33.27 2.74 1.03
CA PRO A 15 -33.68 2.68 -0.38
C PRO A 15 -34.17 1.29 -0.81
N VAL A 16 -35.08 1.23 -1.79
CA VAL A 16 -35.72 0.00 -2.30
C VAL A 16 -34.68 -1.06 -2.73
N THR A 17 -33.52 -0.63 -3.24
CA THR A 17 -32.38 -1.45 -3.66
C THR A 17 -31.71 -2.22 -2.53
N ILE A 18 -31.77 -1.69 -1.30
CA ILE A 18 -31.16 -2.29 -0.10
C ILE A 18 -32.21 -3.10 0.67
N GLN A 19 -33.49 -2.73 0.57
CA GLN A 19 -34.58 -3.43 1.22
C GLN A 19 -34.71 -4.89 0.77
N GLU A 20 -34.50 -5.18 -0.51
CA GLU A 20 -34.49 -6.57 -1.02
C GLU A 20 -33.32 -7.37 -0.44
N ASP A 21 -32.12 -6.80 -0.43
CA ASP A 21 -30.94 -7.44 0.13
C ASP A 21 -31.07 -7.65 1.65
N LEU A 22 -31.67 -6.71 2.39
CA LEU A 22 -31.99 -6.83 3.81
C LEU A 22 -33.08 -7.88 4.09
N ARG A 23 -34.06 -8.06 3.17
CA ARG A 23 -35.03 -9.16 3.25
C ARG A 23 -34.35 -10.50 3.07
N ASN A 24 -33.49 -10.62 2.06
CA ASN A 24 -32.70 -11.82 1.84
C ASN A 24 -31.78 -12.12 3.03
N LEU A 25 -31.19 -11.08 3.64
CA LEU A 25 -30.37 -11.19 4.84
C LEU A 25 -31.15 -11.76 6.04
N GLU A 26 -32.37 -11.26 6.26
CA GLU A 26 -33.25 -11.76 7.33
C GLU A 26 -33.71 -13.19 7.06
N ASP A 27 -34.06 -13.52 5.81
CA ASP A 27 -34.45 -14.88 5.41
C ASP A 27 -33.30 -15.87 5.57
N TYR A 28 -32.08 -15.50 5.18
CA TYR A 28 -30.90 -16.34 5.37
C TYR A 28 -30.52 -16.48 6.83
N PHE A 29 -30.72 -15.44 7.65
CA PHE A 29 -30.52 -15.51 9.09
C PHE A 29 -31.53 -16.46 9.75
N ASN A 30 -32.81 -16.33 9.41
CA ASN A 30 -33.87 -17.21 9.91
C ASN A 30 -33.66 -18.67 9.47
N LYS A 31 -33.18 -18.88 8.24
CA LYS A 31 -32.83 -20.21 7.70
C LYS A 31 -31.46 -20.73 8.16
N ARG A 32 -30.71 -19.98 8.97
CA ARG A 32 -29.35 -20.30 9.45
C ARG A 32 -28.33 -20.58 8.33
N LEU A 33 -28.50 -19.92 7.17
CA LEU A 33 -27.64 -20.06 5.99
C LEU A 33 -26.49 -19.03 6.03
N TYR A 34 -25.51 -19.22 6.91
CA TYR A 34 -24.45 -18.25 7.18
C TYR A 34 -23.53 -17.96 5.97
N HIS A 35 -23.32 -18.94 5.09
CA HIS A 35 -22.44 -18.74 3.92
C HIS A 35 -23.07 -17.82 2.87
N GLN A 36 -24.35 -18.02 2.57
CA GLN A 36 -25.11 -17.14 1.67
C GLN A 36 -25.29 -15.75 2.27
N LEU A 37 -25.52 -15.69 3.58
CA LEU A 37 -25.58 -14.44 4.33
C LEU A 37 -24.28 -13.64 4.24
N THR A 38 -23.12 -14.29 4.36
CA THR A 38 -21.83 -13.60 4.22
C THR A 38 -21.63 -13.06 2.80
N LYS A 39 -22.10 -13.80 1.79
CA LYS A 39 -21.99 -13.40 0.37
C LYS A 39 -22.89 -12.21 0.04
N THR A 40 -24.15 -12.22 0.49
CA THR A 40 -25.06 -11.08 0.32
C THR A 40 -24.59 -9.87 1.11
N LEU A 41 -24.09 -10.09 2.33
CA LEU A 41 -23.57 -9.02 3.18
C LEU A 41 -22.30 -8.39 2.58
N LYS A 42 -21.42 -9.17 1.94
CA LYS A 42 -20.27 -8.64 1.17
C LYS A 42 -20.71 -7.76 0.00
N GLY A 43 -21.69 -8.19 -0.80
CA GLY A 43 -22.23 -7.40 -1.91
C GLY A 43 -22.96 -6.14 -1.44
N LEU A 44 -23.62 -6.22 -0.29
CA LEU A 44 -24.32 -5.10 0.34
C LEU A 44 -23.31 -4.05 0.83
N ILE A 45 -22.19 -4.46 1.44
CA ILE A 45 -21.16 -3.55 1.96
C ILE A 45 -20.41 -2.78 0.86
N GLN A 46 -20.35 -3.32 -0.36
CA GLN A 46 -19.80 -2.59 -1.50
C GLN A 46 -20.69 -1.43 -1.97
N LYS A 47 -21.97 -1.39 -1.56
CA LYS A 47 -22.87 -0.29 -1.88
C LYS A 47 -22.69 0.85 -0.85
N ASP A 48 -22.31 2.03 -1.33
CA ASP A 48 -22.10 3.21 -0.46
C ASP A 48 -23.35 3.66 0.31
N GLU A 49 -24.54 3.22 -0.11
CA GLU A 49 -25.81 3.58 0.49
C GLU A 49 -26.01 2.99 1.92
N ILE A 50 -25.33 1.91 2.28
CA ILE A 50 -25.43 1.30 3.64
C ILE A 50 -24.46 1.92 4.63
N SER A 51 -23.49 2.71 4.18
CA SER A 51 -22.41 3.31 5.00
C SER A 51 -22.91 3.94 6.32
N LYS A 52 -24.08 4.59 6.31
CA LYS A 52 -24.70 5.21 7.51
C LYS A 52 -25.27 4.22 8.54
N TYR A 53 -25.64 3.01 8.11
CA TYR A 53 -26.28 1.99 8.94
C TYR A 53 -25.32 0.88 9.37
N LEU A 54 -24.11 0.83 8.81
CA LEU A 54 -23.11 -0.20 9.05
C LEU A 54 -22.75 -0.36 10.54
N VAL A 55 -22.57 0.75 11.27
CA VAL A 55 -22.19 0.72 12.69
C VAL A 55 -23.28 0.07 13.55
N GLY A 56 -24.55 0.40 13.32
CA GLY A 56 -25.66 -0.20 14.05
C GLY A 56 -25.95 -1.64 13.61
N LEU A 57 -25.71 -1.97 12.34
CA LEU A 57 -25.83 -3.34 11.82
C LEU A 57 -24.72 -4.22 12.40
N TRP A 58 -23.51 -3.70 12.58
CA TRP A 58 -22.44 -4.40 13.28
C TRP A 58 -22.83 -4.73 14.73
N ASN A 59 -23.17 -3.70 15.51
CA ASN A 59 -23.42 -3.86 16.94
C ASN A 59 -24.61 -4.78 17.25
N ASN A 60 -25.70 -4.66 16.49
CA ASN A 60 -26.93 -5.40 16.75
C ASN A 60 -26.99 -6.75 16.05
N PHE A 61 -26.38 -6.89 14.87
CA PHE A 61 -26.57 -8.05 14.01
C PHE A 61 -25.29 -8.90 13.95
N ILE A 62 -24.16 -8.33 13.55
CA ILE A 62 -22.92 -9.08 13.29
C ILE A 62 -22.33 -9.69 14.57
N THR A 63 -22.43 -8.98 15.72
CA THR A 63 -22.01 -9.52 17.02
C THR A 63 -22.74 -10.82 17.39
N SER A 64 -23.98 -11.01 16.90
CA SER A 64 -24.82 -12.17 17.25
C SER A 64 -24.39 -13.48 16.57
N PHE A 65 -23.60 -13.41 15.49
CA PHE A 65 -23.16 -14.60 14.75
C PHE A 65 -21.66 -14.57 14.40
N LYS A 66 -20.87 -13.75 15.11
CA LYS A 66 -19.42 -13.65 14.93
C LYS A 66 -18.70 -15.00 14.98
N ASP A 67 -19.13 -15.90 15.87
CA ASP A 67 -18.48 -17.20 16.11
C ASP A 67 -18.74 -18.23 14.99
N LYS A 68 -19.66 -17.93 14.05
CA LYS A 68 -20.04 -18.83 12.96
C LYS A 68 -19.65 -18.30 11.58
N LEU A 69 -19.05 -17.12 11.52
CA LEU A 69 -18.61 -16.51 10.29
C LEU A 69 -17.16 -16.87 9.99
N ASN A 70 -16.79 -16.82 8.70
CA ASN A 70 -15.38 -16.84 8.33
C ASN A 70 -14.70 -15.58 8.90
N GLN A 71 -13.68 -15.77 9.74
CA GLN A 71 -12.98 -14.68 10.42
C GLN A 71 -12.41 -13.64 9.46
N LEU A 72 -11.86 -14.04 8.30
CA LEU A 72 -11.35 -13.10 7.31
C LEU A 72 -12.45 -12.17 6.78
N ARG A 73 -13.63 -12.72 6.49
CA ARG A 73 -14.78 -11.93 6.05
C ARG A 73 -15.30 -11.04 7.17
N LEU A 74 -15.28 -11.51 8.42
CA LEU A 74 -15.64 -10.68 9.57
C LEU A 74 -14.73 -9.47 9.69
N VAL A 75 -13.42 -9.66 9.53
CA VAL A 75 -12.45 -8.55 9.59
C VAL A 75 -12.61 -7.61 8.39
N GLU A 76 -12.79 -8.11 7.16
CA GLU A 76 -13.09 -7.25 6.00
C GLU A 76 -14.29 -6.33 6.25
N ILE A 77 -15.36 -6.88 6.84
CA ILE A 77 -16.55 -6.11 7.21
C ILE A 77 -16.21 -5.10 8.32
N GLY A 78 -15.49 -5.54 9.36
CA GLY A 78 -15.07 -4.68 10.46
C GLY A 78 -14.20 -3.50 10.00
N VAL A 79 -13.33 -3.72 9.02
CA VAL A 79 -12.52 -2.66 8.40
C VAL A 79 -13.40 -1.65 7.67
N ARG A 80 -14.43 -2.09 6.93
CA ARG A 80 -15.37 -1.16 6.29
C ARG A 80 -16.18 -0.37 7.33
N VAL A 81 -16.63 -1.01 8.41
CA VAL A 81 -17.34 -0.31 9.50
C VAL A 81 -16.43 0.75 10.11
N ALA A 82 -15.15 0.42 10.36
CA ALA A 82 -14.16 1.35 10.88
C ALA A 82 -13.94 2.56 9.96
N GLN A 83 -14.07 2.42 8.63
CA GLN A 83 -13.96 3.55 7.70
C GLN A 83 -15.10 4.58 7.82
N GLN A 84 -16.21 4.23 8.47
CA GLN A 84 -17.36 5.10 8.68
C GLN A 84 -17.36 5.79 10.05
N MET A 85 -16.39 5.45 10.91
CA MET A 85 -16.25 5.98 12.26
C MET A 85 -15.09 6.99 12.32
N ASP A 86 -15.03 7.76 13.40
CA ASP A 86 -13.92 8.67 13.64
C ASP A 86 -12.61 7.89 13.85
N PRO A 87 -11.44 8.40 13.37
CA PRO A 87 -10.18 7.65 13.39
C PRO A 87 -9.78 7.07 14.76
N GLN A 88 -10.13 7.75 15.86
CA GLN A 88 -9.86 7.26 17.22
C GLN A 88 -10.82 6.15 17.65
N GLU A 89 -12.11 6.27 17.33
CA GLU A 89 -13.10 5.24 17.64
C GLU A 89 -12.84 3.98 16.80
N SER A 90 -12.49 4.15 15.52
CA SER A 90 -12.09 3.09 14.59
C SER A 90 -10.92 2.27 15.13
N LEU A 91 -9.91 2.94 15.69
CA LEU A 91 -8.76 2.28 16.28
C LEU A 91 -9.17 1.46 17.51
N SER A 92 -9.95 2.04 18.43
CA SER A 92 -10.42 1.33 19.63
C SER A 92 -11.28 0.11 19.29
N PHE A 93 -12.12 0.24 18.27
CA PHE A 93 -12.97 -0.82 17.75
C PHE A 93 -12.14 -1.94 17.13
N LEU A 94 -11.18 -1.61 16.27
CA LEU A 94 -10.31 -2.59 15.64
C LEU A 94 -9.38 -3.28 16.64
N GLN A 95 -8.94 -2.60 17.70
CA GLN A 95 -8.21 -3.23 18.81
C GLN A 95 -9.08 -4.22 19.57
N SER A 96 -10.34 -3.89 19.83
CA SER A 96 -11.31 -4.82 20.43
C SER A 96 -11.56 -6.04 19.53
N LEU A 97 -11.66 -5.79 18.22
CA LEU A 97 -11.81 -6.84 17.20
C LEU A 97 -10.57 -7.76 17.17
N LEU A 98 -9.37 -7.19 17.20
CA LEU A 98 -8.11 -7.91 17.26
C LEU A 98 -8.02 -8.78 18.54
N GLY A 99 -8.46 -8.26 19.68
CA GLY A 99 -8.49 -9.01 20.94
C GLY A 99 -9.49 -10.18 20.95
N SER A 100 -10.48 -10.16 20.06
CA SER A 100 -11.44 -11.27 19.89
C SER A 100 -10.96 -12.32 18.88
N LEU A 101 -9.84 -12.10 18.18
CA LEU A 101 -9.29 -13.03 17.19
C LEU A 101 -8.19 -13.89 17.82
N PRO A 102 -8.05 -15.17 17.43
CA PRO A 102 -6.93 -15.99 17.85
C PRO A 102 -5.62 -15.41 17.32
N THR A 103 -4.66 -15.13 18.21
CA THR A 103 -3.34 -14.63 17.84
C THR A 103 -2.53 -15.75 17.16
N PRO A 104 -2.12 -15.60 15.89
CA PRO A 104 -1.27 -16.59 15.24
C PRO A 104 0.10 -16.64 15.92
N ARG A 105 0.64 -17.86 16.08
CA ARG A 105 1.92 -18.10 16.76
C ARG A 105 3.11 -17.31 16.17
N ALA A 106 3.02 -16.89 14.90
CA ALA A 106 4.01 -16.07 14.20
C ALA A 106 3.98 -14.58 14.59
N ALA A 107 2.89 -14.08 15.19
CA ALA A 107 2.80 -12.72 15.72
C ALA A 107 3.42 -12.55 17.11
N LEU A 108 3.92 -13.63 17.72
CA LEU A 108 4.64 -13.61 18.99
C LEU A 108 6.11 -13.21 18.76
N SER A 109 6.59 -12.24 19.54
CA SER A 109 7.97 -11.75 19.49
C SER A 109 8.99 -12.89 19.69
N PRO A 110 10.17 -12.86 19.02
CA PRO A 110 11.22 -13.89 19.13
C PRO A 110 11.88 -14.01 20.52
N SER A 111 11.47 -13.20 21.51
CA SER A 111 12.04 -13.18 22.87
C SER A 111 11.33 -14.08 23.89
N LEU A 112 10.21 -14.70 23.53
CA LEU A 112 9.58 -15.74 24.37
C LEU A 112 9.79 -17.10 23.72
N LYS A 113 11.02 -17.62 23.78
CA LYS A 113 11.18 -19.07 23.95
C LYS A 113 10.69 -19.37 25.37
N PRO A 114 9.58 -20.08 25.59
CA PRO A 114 9.31 -20.63 26.91
C PRO A 114 10.29 -21.78 27.08
N SER A 115 11.47 -21.47 27.60
CA SER A 115 12.18 -22.42 28.43
C SER A 115 11.26 -22.67 29.63
N THR A 116 10.71 -23.88 29.71
CA THR A 116 9.84 -24.39 30.80
C THR A 116 8.36 -23.98 30.79
N ALA A 117 7.55 -24.58 29.93
CA ALA A 117 6.16 -24.93 30.26
C ALA A 117 5.66 -26.09 29.40
N LYS A 118 5.38 -27.20 30.09
CA LYS A 118 4.73 -28.49 29.77
C LYS A 118 4.19 -28.76 28.34
N PRO A 119 4.37 -29.99 27.84
CA PRO A 119 3.62 -30.51 26.69
C PRO A 119 2.16 -30.75 27.09
N PHE A 120 1.24 -30.71 26.12
CA PHE A 120 -0.19 -31.02 26.21
C PHE A 120 -1.12 -29.78 26.32
N ASP A 121 -1.54 -29.25 25.18
CA ASP A 121 -2.94 -29.31 24.75
C ASP A 121 -3.03 -29.10 23.23
N GLU A 122 -3.72 -30.04 22.57
CA GLU A 122 -4.07 -30.05 21.15
C GLU A 122 -5.19 -29.02 20.87
N GLU A 123 -4.91 -27.71 20.99
CA GLU A 123 -5.77 -26.70 20.38
C GLU A 123 -5.23 -26.38 18.98
N GLN A 124 -6.08 -26.65 17.99
CA GLN A 124 -5.81 -26.61 16.55
C GLN A 124 -4.94 -25.42 16.17
N SER A 125 -3.88 -25.68 15.39
CA SER A 125 -3.15 -24.62 14.70
C SER A 125 -4.15 -23.67 14.04
N PRO A 126 -4.03 -22.34 14.23
CA PRO A 126 -4.95 -21.40 13.60
C PRO A 126 -5.00 -21.71 12.11
N THR A 127 -6.21 -21.84 11.58
CA THR A 127 -6.36 -22.11 10.15
C THR A 127 -5.79 -20.93 9.37
N LYS A 128 -5.27 -21.17 8.17
CA LYS A 128 -4.66 -20.15 7.30
C LYS A 128 -5.50 -18.87 7.20
N THR A 129 -6.82 -19.04 7.12
CA THR A 129 -7.81 -17.97 7.08
C THR A 129 -7.86 -17.08 8.34
N GLU A 130 -7.55 -17.64 9.51
CA GLU A 130 -7.56 -16.91 10.80
C GLU A 130 -6.27 -16.09 10.96
N ALA A 131 -5.15 -16.62 10.50
CA ALA A 131 -3.89 -15.87 10.43
C ALA A 131 -3.98 -14.70 9.44
N GLU A 132 -4.59 -14.91 8.27
CA GLU A 132 -4.89 -13.85 7.30
C GLU A 132 -5.84 -12.78 7.87
N ALA A 133 -6.88 -13.20 8.62
CA ALA A 133 -7.79 -12.30 9.31
C ALA A 133 -7.07 -11.43 10.35
N TYR A 134 -6.18 -12.05 11.15
CA TYR A 134 -5.36 -11.34 12.13
C TYR A 134 -4.46 -10.30 11.46
N VAL A 135 -3.78 -10.67 10.37
CA VAL A 135 -2.91 -9.76 9.61
C VAL A 135 -3.72 -8.59 9.04
N LEU A 136 -4.88 -8.84 8.45
CA LEU A 136 -5.73 -7.78 7.90
C LEU A 136 -6.24 -6.83 8.99
N ALA A 137 -6.61 -7.35 10.16
CA ALA A 137 -7.00 -6.53 11.31
C ALA A 137 -5.83 -5.66 11.77
N ARG A 138 -4.64 -6.24 11.89
CA ARG A 138 -3.44 -5.53 12.33
C ARG A 138 -2.99 -4.44 11.35
N ILE A 139 -3.07 -4.71 10.05
CA ILE A 139 -2.82 -3.72 8.98
C ILE A 139 -3.81 -2.56 9.06
N SER A 140 -5.09 -2.85 9.32
CA SER A 140 -6.09 -1.79 9.46
C SER A 140 -5.84 -0.91 10.68
N ILE A 141 -5.38 -1.47 11.79
CA ILE A 141 -4.93 -0.70 12.96
C ILE A 141 -3.74 0.18 12.59
N ALA A 142 -2.74 -0.37 11.89
CA ALA A 142 -1.58 0.38 11.45
C ALA A 142 -1.96 1.57 10.54
N HIS A 143 -2.96 1.40 9.67
CA HIS A 143 -3.50 2.49 8.85
C HIS A 143 -4.06 3.64 9.70
N TYR A 144 -4.87 3.34 10.73
CA TYR A 144 -5.39 4.39 11.62
C TYR A 144 -4.32 4.99 12.53
N ASP A 145 -3.35 4.19 12.99
CA ASP A 145 -2.19 4.70 13.72
C ASP A 145 -1.38 5.68 12.86
N LEU A 146 -1.22 5.42 11.56
CA LEU A 146 -0.60 6.35 10.61
C LEU A 146 -1.39 7.66 10.47
N LEU A 147 -2.72 7.56 10.32
CA LEU A 147 -3.61 8.74 10.25
C LEU A 147 -3.55 9.60 11.51
N LEU A 148 -3.35 8.98 12.68
CA LEU A 148 -3.21 9.66 13.96
C LEU A 148 -1.77 10.15 14.24
N GLY A 149 -0.82 9.88 13.34
CA GLY A 149 0.59 10.28 13.48
C GLY A 149 1.44 9.37 14.39
N ASN A 150 0.92 8.21 14.80
CA ASN A 150 1.63 7.25 15.65
C ASN A 150 2.57 6.35 14.82
N LEU A 151 3.65 6.93 14.27
CA LEU A 151 4.56 6.23 13.34
C LEU A 151 5.28 5.02 13.98
N ASP A 152 5.61 5.07 15.26
CA ASP A 152 6.33 3.98 15.93
C ASP A 152 5.45 2.73 16.08
N LYS A 153 4.20 2.93 16.51
CA LYS A 153 3.22 1.84 16.64
C LYS A 153 2.86 1.24 15.28
N ALA A 154 2.72 2.09 14.26
CA ALA A 154 2.49 1.64 12.89
C ALA A 154 3.64 0.78 12.39
N LYS A 155 4.89 1.16 12.67
CA LYS A 155 6.07 0.37 12.31
C LYS A 155 6.08 -1.00 12.99
N GLU A 156 5.86 -1.03 14.30
CA GLU A 156 5.81 -2.30 15.04
C GLU A 156 4.69 -3.22 14.52
N ALA A 157 3.52 -2.66 14.22
CA ALA A 157 2.41 -3.40 13.64
C ALA A 157 2.76 -3.95 12.25
N MET A 158 3.45 -3.18 11.41
CA MET A 158 3.90 -3.60 10.08
C MET A 158 4.96 -4.71 10.14
N ASP A 159 5.97 -4.58 11.00
CA ASP A 159 7.03 -5.59 11.15
C ASP A 159 6.46 -6.95 11.62
N VAL A 160 5.44 -6.92 12.49
CA VAL A 160 4.72 -8.13 12.91
C VAL A 160 3.92 -8.73 11.75
N CYS A 161 3.29 -7.90 10.92
CA CYS A 161 2.55 -8.38 9.75
C CYS A 161 3.48 -9.01 8.72
N GLU A 162 4.65 -8.41 8.45
CA GLU A 162 5.65 -8.93 7.52
C GLU A 162 6.14 -10.32 7.95
N ARG A 163 6.54 -10.48 9.22
CA ARG A 163 6.95 -11.80 9.75
C ARG A 163 5.85 -12.84 9.67
N THR A 164 4.60 -12.42 9.87
CA THR A 164 3.44 -13.33 9.80
C THR A 164 3.16 -13.73 8.36
N LEU A 165 3.29 -12.80 7.40
CA LEU A 165 3.13 -13.04 5.96
C LEU A 165 4.23 -13.95 5.41
N ASP A 166 5.49 -13.73 5.78
CA ASP A 166 6.63 -14.55 5.35
C ASP A 166 6.53 -16.01 5.85
N SER A 167 5.87 -16.21 6.99
CA SER A 167 5.59 -17.55 7.53
C SER A 167 4.45 -18.27 6.81
N MET A 168 3.69 -17.60 5.94
CA MET A 168 2.50 -18.16 5.29
C MET A 168 2.73 -18.41 3.80
N ASP A 169 2.66 -19.68 3.38
CA ASP A 169 2.68 -20.03 1.96
C ASP A 169 1.30 -19.83 1.31
N GLY A 170 1.21 -18.82 0.44
CA GLY A 170 0.09 -18.57 -0.47
C GLY A 170 -1.04 -17.68 0.08
N VAL A 171 -0.70 -16.44 0.45
CA VAL A 171 -1.65 -15.45 0.99
C VAL A 171 -2.68 -14.98 -0.05
N GLU A 172 -3.93 -14.73 0.36
CA GLU A 172 -4.95 -14.10 -0.51
C GLU A 172 -4.48 -12.72 -1.01
N ALA A 173 -4.55 -12.47 -2.32
CA ALA A 173 -4.09 -11.23 -2.94
C ALA A 173 -4.71 -9.95 -2.34
N SER A 174 -5.92 -10.06 -1.76
CA SER A 174 -6.59 -8.98 -1.01
C SER A 174 -5.79 -8.54 0.22
N VAL A 175 -5.25 -9.51 0.99
CA VAL A 175 -4.49 -9.25 2.21
C VAL A 175 -3.12 -8.68 1.87
N THR A 176 -2.44 -9.26 0.89
CA THR A 176 -1.16 -8.75 0.39
C THR A 176 -1.33 -7.34 -0.20
N GLY A 177 -2.40 -7.08 -0.96
CA GLY A 177 -2.71 -5.76 -1.49
C GLY A 177 -2.98 -4.73 -0.40
N ALA A 178 -3.72 -5.10 0.65
CA ALA A 178 -3.96 -4.23 1.81
C ALA A 178 -2.67 -3.91 2.58
N TRP A 179 -1.79 -4.91 2.77
CA TRP A 179 -0.47 -4.73 3.38
C TRP A 179 0.37 -3.75 2.57
N LEU A 180 0.52 -4.00 1.26
CA LEU A 180 1.31 -3.14 0.37
C LEU A 180 0.80 -1.70 0.35
N ARG A 181 -0.53 -1.50 0.38
CA ARG A 181 -1.13 -0.18 0.44
C ARG A 181 -0.70 0.59 1.69
N VAL A 182 -0.84 -0.01 2.87
CA VAL A 182 -0.47 0.62 4.15
C VAL A 182 1.04 0.80 4.27
N SER A 183 1.82 -0.16 3.79
CA SER A 183 3.28 -0.04 3.71
C SER A 183 3.71 1.13 2.82
N GLY A 184 3.05 1.32 1.68
CA GLY A 184 3.24 2.49 0.82
C GLY A 184 2.95 3.80 1.55
N ASP A 185 1.79 3.90 2.20
CA ASP A 185 1.43 5.11 2.97
C ASP A 185 2.44 5.41 4.09
N PHE A 186 2.99 4.37 4.73
CA PHE A 186 4.04 4.49 5.73
C PHE A 186 5.36 5.02 5.17
N TYR A 187 5.86 4.43 4.08
CA TYR A 187 7.11 4.88 3.45
C TYR A 187 6.97 6.28 2.87
N LYS A 188 5.78 6.63 2.34
CA LYS A 188 5.47 8.00 1.91
C LYS A 188 5.56 8.98 3.07
N SER A 189 4.99 8.63 4.23
CA SER A 189 5.02 9.46 5.43
C SER A 189 6.43 9.64 6.00
N LYS A 190 7.30 8.64 5.83
CA LYS A 190 8.72 8.71 6.23
C LYS A 190 9.65 9.34 5.19
N ALA A 191 9.14 9.74 4.03
CA ALA A 191 9.93 10.19 2.88
C ALA A 191 10.99 9.15 2.42
N GLU A 192 10.70 7.86 2.58
CA GLU A 192 11.59 6.77 2.17
C GLU A 192 11.25 6.31 0.74
N TYR A 193 11.72 7.09 -0.24
CA TYR A 193 11.30 7.00 -1.64
C TYR A 193 11.61 5.65 -2.30
N ALA A 194 12.77 5.05 -2.02
CA ALA A 194 13.20 3.80 -2.65
C ALA A 194 12.30 2.61 -2.25
N ALA A 195 11.97 2.51 -0.95
CA ALA A 195 11.06 1.49 -0.44
C ALA A 195 9.64 1.71 -0.96
N PHE A 196 9.16 2.95 -0.92
CA PHE A 196 7.86 3.34 -1.45
C PHE A 196 7.67 2.92 -2.92
N TYR A 197 8.68 3.16 -3.76
CA TYR A 197 8.64 2.82 -5.18
C TYR A 197 8.44 1.32 -5.40
N ARG A 198 9.23 0.47 -4.74
CA ARG A 198 9.14 -0.99 -4.88
C ARG A 198 7.80 -1.53 -4.39
N THR A 199 7.37 -1.08 -3.21
CA THR A 199 6.09 -1.50 -2.62
C THR A 199 4.90 -1.08 -3.49
N THR A 200 4.95 0.13 -4.06
CA THR A 200 3.87 0.66 -4.90
C THR A 200 3.79 -0.06 -6.25
N LEU A 201 4.92 -0.40 -6.88
CA LEU A 201 4.92 -1.21 -8.10
C LEU A 201 4.33 -2.60 -7.86
N LEU A 202 4.69 -3.24 -6.76
CA LEU A 202 4.13 -4.54 -6.38
C LEU A 202 2.63 -4.42 -6.11
N TYR A 203 2.20 -3.36 -5.42
CA TYR A 203 0.78 -3.08 -5.18
C TYR A 203 0.00 -2.97 -6.48
N ILE A 204 0.51 -2.19 -7.44
CA ILE A 204 -0.16 -1.98 -8.73
C ILE A 204 -0.22 -3.28 -9.54
N SER A 205 0.84 -4.09 -9.47
CA SER A 205 0.90 -5.41 -10.10
C SER A 205 -0.12 -6.38 -9.50
N CYS A 206 -0.39 -6.30 -8.19
CA CYS A 206 -1.36 -7.15 -7.50
C CYS A 206 -2.81 -6.67 -7.67
N ALA A 207 -3.07 -5.36 -7.60
CA ALA A 207 -4.41 -4.78 -7.65
C ALA A 207 -4.97 -4.71 -9.08
N GLY A 208 -4.09 -4.59 -10.08
CA GLY A 208 -4.47 -4.29 -11.45
C GLY A 208 -4.92 -2.83 -11.59
N LEU A 209 -4.43 -2.15 -12.63
CA LEU A 209 -4.73 -0.72 -12.86
C LEU A 209 -6.21 -0.46 -13.10
N ASP A 210 -6.94 -1.43 -13.66
CA ASP A 210 -8.33 -1.29 -14.08
C ASP A 210 -9.31 -1.14 -12.92
N GLN A 211 -8.91 -1.49 -11.70
CA GLN A 211 -9.76 -1.36 -10.51
C GLN A 211 -9.69 0.03 -9.86
N LEU A 212 -8.77 0.88 -10.32
CA LEU A 212 -8.50 2.17 -9.70
C LEU A 212 -9.12 3.30 -10.51
N ASP A 213 -9.70 4.28 -9.81
CA ASP A 213 -10.26 5.47 -10.45
C ASP A 213 -9.17 6.30 -11.11
N LYS A 214 -9.50 6.97 -12.23
CA LYS A 214 -8.55 7.80 -12.98
C LYS A 214 -7.86 8.86 -12.12
N VAL A 215 -8.57 9.42 -11.14
CA VAL A 215 -8.02 10.42 -10.20
C VAL A 215 -6.96 9.79 -9.30
N GLU A 216 -7.23 8.62 -8.76
CA GLU A 216 -6.27 7.89 -7.92
C GLU A 216 -5.08 7.39 -8.74
N GLN A 217 -5.30 6.98 -10.00
CA GLN A 217 -4.23 6.61 -10.91
C GLN A 217 -3.28 7.79 -11.14
N ILE A 218 -3.79 9.00 -11.37
CA ILE A 218 -2.96 10.20 -11.55
C ILE A 218 -2.14 10.48 -10.28
N GLN A 219 -2.78 10.48 -9.11
CA GLN A 219 -2.08 10.72 -7.84
C GLN A 219 -0.99 9.69 -7.55
N LYS A 220 -1.28 8.40 -7.75
CA LYS A 220 -0.28 7.33 -7.57
C LYS A 220 0.85 7.43 -8.59
N SER A 221 0.54 7.78 -9.84
CA SER A 221 1.55 7.96 -10.89
C SER A 221 2.49 9.12 -10.57
N HIS A 222 1.93 10.22 -10.07
CA HIS A 222 2.68 11.36 -9.59
C HIS A 222 3.60 10.99 -8.42
N ASP A 223 3.06 10.38 -7.36
CA ASP A 223 3.83 9.97 -6.19
C ASP A 223 4.95 8.98 -6.56
N LEU A 224 4.65 8.03 -7.47
CA LEU A 224 5.60 7.03 -7.94
C LEU A 224 6.73 7.67 -8.75
N ALA A 225 6.41 8.65 -9.59
CA ALA A 225 7.38 9.37 -10.38
C ALA A 225 8.30 10.24 -9.52
N ILE A 226 7.76 10.94 -8.51
CA ILE A 226 8.57 11.65 -7.51
C ILE A 226 9.49 10.67 -6.77
N ALA A 227 8.95 9.54 -6.32
CA ALA A 227 9.75 8.53 -5.63
C ALA A 227 10.85 7.93 -6.51
N ALA A 228 10.58 7.74 -7.81
CA ALA A 228 11.58 7.30 -8.77
C ALA A 228 12.70 8.34 -8.95
N LEU A 229 12.36 9.63 -8.99
CA LEU A 229 13.33 10.72 -9.10
C LEU A 229 14.17 10.87 -7.83
N LEU A 230 13.55 10.86 -6.66
CA LEU A 230 14.20 11.06 -5.36
C LEU A 230 14.83 9.81 -4.76
N GLY A 231 14.54 8.61 -5.30
CA GLY A 231 15.15 7.36 -4.84
C GLY A 231 16.66 7.31 -5.14
N ASP A 232 17.47 7.12 -4.11
CA ASP A 232 18.94 6.97 -4.17
C ASP A 232 19.42 5.71 -4.90
N THR A 233 18.65 4.64 -4.83
CA THR A 233 18.98 3.31 -5.39
C THR A 233 18.27 3.02 -6.72
N ILE A 234 17.48 3.96 -7.24
CA ILE A 234 16.68 3.77 -8.45
C ILE A 234 17.36 4.44 -9.63
N TYR A 235 18.00 3.62 -10.46
CA TYR A 235 18.67 4.01 -11.70
C TYR A 235 18.07 3.32 -12.94
N ASN A 236 17.13 2.38 -12.74
CA ASN A 236 16.43 1.71 -13.83
C ASN A 236 15.06 2.36 -14.06
N PHE A 237 15.03 3.38 -14.91
CA PHE A 237 13.78 4.04 -15.31
C PHE A 237 13.06 3.30 -16.44
N GLY A 238 13.71 2.36 -17.13
CA GLY A 238 13.13 1.62 -18.24
C GLY A 238 11.91 0.77 -17.84
N GLU A 239 11.93 0.19 -16.64
CA GLU A 239 10.78 -0.56 -16.10
C GLU A 239 9.58 0.37 -15.86
N LEU A 240 9.82 1.56 -15.29
CA LEU A 240 8.76 2.53 -15.05
C LEU A 240 8.17 3.07 -16.35
N LEU A 241 9.03 3.36 -17.34
CA LEU A 241 8.65 3.90 -18.64
C LEU A 241 7.80 2.92 -19.47
N THR A 242 8.02 1.62 -19.31
CA THR A 242 7.20 0.59 -19.97
C THR A 242 5.89 0.33 -19.23
N HIS A 243 5.79 0.74 -17.96
CA HIS A 243 4.64 0.46 -17.13
C HIS A 243 3.43 1.36 -17.48
N PRO A 244 2.21 0.80 -17.67
CA PRO A 244 1.01 1.56 -18.05
C PRO A 244 0.55 2.61 -17.04
N VAL A 245 1.12 2.63 -15.83
CA VAL A 245 0.90 3.67 -14.80
C VAL A 245 1.22 5.05 -15.36
N LEU A 246 2.33 5.22 -16.07
CA LEU A 246 2.69 6.53 -16.62
C LEU A 246 1.76 6.99 -17.75
N ASN A 247 1.01 6.07 -18.38
CA ASN A 247 0.02 6.48 -19.38
C ASN A 247 -1.17 7.20 -18.75
N ALA A 248 -1.43 7.02 -17.46
CA ALA A 248 -2.45 7.77 -16.73
C ALA A 248 -2.11 9.26 -16.60
N LEU A 249 -0.84 9.64 -16.78
CA LEU A 249 -0.40 11.04 -16.75
C LEU A 249 -0.62 11.76 -18.08
N ASN A 250 -0.82 11.03 -19.19
CA ASN A 250 -1.00 11.65 -20.52
C ASN A 250 -2.29 12.48 -20.55
N GLY A 251 -2.19 13.79 -20.85
CA GLY A 251 -3.33 14.70 -20.85
C GLY A 251 -3.73 15.26 -19.49
N SER A 252 -2.89 15.08 -18.47
CA SER A 252 -3.00 15.77 -17.18
C SER A 252 -2.01 16.94 -17.11
N ASP A 253 -2.20 17.87 -16.16
CA ASP A 253 -1.26 18.97 -15.88
C ASP A 253 0.14 18.47 -15.46
N LEU A 254 0.30 17.17 -15.21
CA LEU A 254 1.52 16.50 -14.73
C LEU A 254 2.29 15.77 -15.83
N GLU A 255 1.91 15.93 -17.10
CA GLU A 255 2.59 15.29 -18.24
C GLU A 255 4.10 15.61 -18.29
N TRP A 256 4.50 16.81 -17.83
CA TRP A 256 5.90 17.22 -17.73
C TRP A 256 6.77 16.26 -16.89
N LEU A 257 6.18 15.55 -15.92
CA LEU A 257 6.90 14.61 -15.07
C LEU A 257 7.33 13.36 -15.84
N LYS A 258 6.51 12.92 -16.80
CA LYS A 258 6.85 11.84 -17.73
C LYS A 258 8.02 12.26 -18.62
N ASP A 259 7.99 13.47 -19.16
CA ASP A 259 9.08 14.02 -19.98
C ASP A 259 10.40 14.05 -19.21
N ILE A 260 10.37 14.40 -17.92
CA ILE A 260 11.56 14.39 -17.07
C ILE A 260 12.09 12.98 -16.89
N ILE A 261 11.24 11.99 -16.63
CA ILE A 261 11.71 10.60 -16.50
C ILE A 261 12.37 10.13 -17.80
N TYR A 262 11.85 10.52 -18.97
CA TYR A 262 12.52 10.26 -20.25
C TYR A 262 13.87 10.95 -20.36
N ILE A 263 13.98 12.22 -19.95
CA ILE A 263 15.24 12.97 -19.94
C ILE A 263 16.27 12.30 -19.01
N PHE A 264 15.85 11.82 -17.85
CA PHE A 264 16.71 11.08 -16.92
C PHE A 264 17.19 9.75 -17.52
N ASN A 265 16.33 9.04 -18.23
CA ASN A 265 16.69 7.80 -18.91
C ASN A 265 17.66 8.05 -20.10
N GLU A 266 17.51 9.15 -20.83
CA GLU A 266 18.46 9.54 -21.89
C GLU A 266 19.79 10.09 -21.35
N GLY A 267 19.79 10.61 -20.12
CA GLY A 267 20.94 11.27 -19.51
C GLY A 267 21.25 12.65 -20.11
N ASP A 268 20.28 13.34 -20.70
CA ASP A 268 20.50 14.64 -21.34
C ASP A 268 20.41 15.81 -20.35
N ILE A 269 21.57 16.29 -19.92
CA ILE A 269 21.70 17.39 -18.95
C ILE A 269 21.18 18.72 -19.51
N ALA A 270 21.28 18.96 -20.83
CA ALA A 270 20.81 20.21 -21.42
C ALA A 270 19.28 20.31 -21.38
N LYS A 271 18.58 19.22 -21.72
CA LYS A 271 17.11 19.16 -21.64
C LYS A 271 16.63 19.25 -20.18
N PHE A 272 17.39 18.72 -19.24
CA PHE A 272 17.07 18.82 -17.82
C PHE A 272 17.14 20.27 -17.32
N GLU A 273 18.19 21.02 -17.65
CA GLU A 273 18.31 22.43 -17.24
C GLU A 273 17.19 23.31 -17.82
N LEU A 274 16.73 23.05 -19.05
CA LEU A 274 15.61 23.75 -19.65
C LEU A 274 14.28 23.48 -18.93
N ASN A 275 14.08 22.25 -18.45
CA ASN A 275 12.87 21.84 -17.73
C ASN A 275 12.98 22.02 -16.20
N ALA A 276 14.14 22.42 -15.68
CA ALA A 276 14.37 22.62 -14.24
C ALA A 276 13.47 23.71 -13.64
N ASN A 277 13.04 24.70 -14.43
CA ASN A 277 12.09 25.73 -13.99
C ASN A 277 10.71 25.13 -13.63
N LYS A 278 10.33 23.99 -14.22
CA LYS A 278 9.08 23.29 -13.88
C LYS A 278 9.21 22.49 -12.59
N LEU A 279 10.39 21.90 -12.32
CA LEU A 279 10.69 21.26 -11.03
C LEU A 279 10.60 22.24 -9.87
N ALA A 280 11.03 23.49 -10.07
CA ALA A 280 11.02 24.51 -9.03
C ALA A 280 9.60 24.91 -8.56
N ASN A 281 8.55 24.51 -9.29
CA ASN A 281 7.17 24.73 -8.85
C ASN A 281 6.77 23.82 -7.68
N GLU A 282 7.48 22.70 -7.47
CA GLU A 282 7.27 21.82 -6.32
C GLU A 282 8.38 22.01 -5.28
N SER A 283 8.01 22.45 -4.08
CA SER A 283 8.96 22.72 -2.99
C SER A 283 9.85 21.51 -2.67
N ILE A 284 9.31 20.29 -2.76
CA ILE A 284 10.03 19.04 -2.47
C ILE A 284 11.16 18.80 -3.48
N LEU A 285 10.94 19.12 -4.75
CA LEU A 285 11.93 18.97 -5.82
C LEU A 285 12.96 20.10 -5.80
N GLN A 286 12.57 21.29 -5.34
CA GLN A 286 13.48 22.42 -5.15
C GLN A 286 14.53 22.13 -4.06
N GLU A 287 14.12 21.59 -2.92
CA GLU A 287 15.04 21.22 -1.83
C GLU A 287 16.05 20.15 -2.24
N SER A 288 15.65 19.26 -3.15
CA SER A 288 16.44 18.12 -3.61
C SER A 288 17.12 18.35 -4.97
N GLN A 289 17.17 19.59 -5.47
CA GLN A 289 17.74 19.90 -6.79
C GLN A 289 19.22 19.49 -6.93
N ALA A 290 20.02 19.68 -5.87
CA ALA A 290 21.42 19.26 -5.86
C ALA A 290 21.58 17.74 -6.02
N PHE A 291 20.68 16.98 -5.40
CA PHE A 291 20.64 15.52 -5.51
C PHE A 291 20.23 15.07 -6.91
N LEU A 292 19.18 15.68 -7.48
CA LEU A 292 18.73 15.38 -8.85
C LEU A 292 19.81 15.68 -9.90
N ARG A 293 20.57 16.78 -9.71
CA ARG A 293 21.71 17.10 -10.57
C ARG A 293 22.82 16.05 -10.49
N GLN A 294 23.14 15.56 -9.30
CA GLN A 294 24.10 14.45 -9.17
C GLN A 294 23.58 13.18 -9.85
N LYS A 295 22.29 12.89 -9.68
CA LYS A 295 21.65 11.70 -10.23
C LYS A 295 21.61 11.69 -11.76
N ILE A 296 21.30 12.81 -12.41
CA ILE A 296 21.33 12.87 -13.89
C ILE A 296 22.76 12.73 -14.42
N CYS A 297 23.77 13.25 -13.73
CA CYS A 297 25.16 13.04 -14.13
C CYS A 297 25.58 11.56 -14.01
N LEU A 298 25.14 10.86 -12.96
CA LEU A 298 25.33 9.41 -12.84
C LEU A 298 24.60 8.65 -13.96
N MET A 299 23.41 9.09 -14.35
CA MET A 299 22.67 8.47 -15.45
C MET A 299 23.32 8.71 -16.81
N ALA A 300 23.80 9.92 -17.06
CA ALA A 300 24.59 10.24 -18.25
C ALA A 300 25.86 9.38 -18.34
N LEU A 301 26.53 9.14 -17.21
CA LEU A 301 27.69 8.24 -17.14
C LEU A 301 27.30 6.80 -17.48
N ILE A 302 26.23 6.28 -16.87
CA ILE A 302 25.74 4.91 -17.12
C ILE A 302 25.36 4.74 -18.59
N GLU A 303 24.61 5.67 -19.17
CA GLU A 303 24.19 5.61 -20.57
C GLU A 303 25.39 5.73 -21.54
N CYS A 304 26.39 6.55 -21.21
CA CYS A 304 27.63 6.64 -21.99
C CYS A 304 28.40 5.32 -22.00
N ILE A 305 28.42 4.61 -20.85
CA ILE A 305 29.02 3.27 -20.75
C ILE A 305 28.20 2.24 -21.55
N PHE A 306 26.87 2.29 -21.47
CA PHE A 306 25.97 1.36 -22.16
C PHE A 306 26.01 1.52 -23.69
N LYS A 307 26.11 2.75 -24.21
CA LYS A 307 26.23 3.02 -25.65
C LYS A 307 27.55 2.52 -26.25
N ARG A 308 28.59 2.33 -25.45
CA ARG A 308 29.92 1.90 -25.92
C ARG A 308 30.02 0.38 -26.03
N SER A 309 30.75 -0.09 -27.04
CA SER A 309 30.99 -1.52 -27.25
C SER A 309 31.84 -2.10 -26.12
N SER A 310 31.65 -3.39 -25.80
CA SER A 310 32.34 -4.08 -24.69
C SER A 310 33.87 -4.07 -24.74
N LYS A 311 34.48 -3.64 -25.85
CA LYS A 311 35.94 -3.57 -26.03
C LYS A 311 36.55 -2.22 -25.64
N ASP A 312 35.76 -1.15 -25.57
CA ASP A 312 36.21 0.24 -25.29
C ASP A 312 35.57 0.83 -24.03
N ARG A 313 35.52 0.04 -22.95
CA ARG A 313 34.96 0.46 -21.65
C ARG A 313 35.94 1.24 -20.76
N VAL A 314 37.15 1.53 -21.24
CA VAL A 314 38.11 2.39 -20.53
C VAL A 314 37.86 3.84 -20.94
N LEU A 315 37.47 4.67 -19.97
CA LEU A 315 37.14 6.07 -20.16
C LEU A 315 38.22 6.96 -19.56
N SER A 316 38.55 8.05 -20.26
CA SER A 316 39.38 9.11 -19.68
C SER A 316 38.51 10.12 -18.92
N PHE A 317 39.04 10.71 -17.84
CA PHE A 317 38.31 11.70 -17.04
C PHE A 317 37.86 12.92 -17.87
N SER A 318 38.62 13.32 -18.89
CA SER A 318 38.25 14.42 -19.78
C SER A 318 37.03 14.08 -20.66
N THR A 319 36.92 12.82 -21.11
CA THR A 319 35.75 12.34 -21.83
C THR A 319 34.50 12.32 -20.94
N ILE A 320 34.64 11.88 -19.69
CA ILE A 320 33.53 11.86 -18.73
C ILE A 320 33.10 13.29 -18.36
N GLY A 321 34.06 14.20 -18.13
CA GLY A 321 33.76 15.60 -17.83
C GLY A 321 33.05 16.33 -18.98
N ALA A 322 33.39 16.02 -20.23
CA ALA A 322 32.71 16.58 -21.40
C ALA A 322 31.24 16.13 -21.49
N GLU A 323 30.95 14.86 -21.21
CA GLU A 323 29.59 14.30 -21.26
C GLU A 323 28.74 14.70 -20.05
N THR A 324 29.33 14.69 -18.86
CA THR A 324 28.62 15.04 -17.60
C THR A 324 28.57 16.55 -17.34
N LYS A 325 29.26 17.37 -18.16
CA LYS A 325 29.44 18.82 -17.96
C LYS A 325 29.93 19.20 -16.56
N LEU A 326 30.72 18.34 -15.93
CA LEU A 326 31.30 18.56 -14.61
C LEU A 326 32.80 18.89 -14.73
N PRO A 327 33.34 19.72 -13.83
CA PRO A 327 34.78 19.94 -13.75
C PRO A 327 35.50 18.63 -13.40
N SER A 328 36.75 18.49 -13.85
CA SER A 328 37.55 17.27 -13.68
C SER A 328 37.63 16.77 -12.23
N ASP A 329 37.61 17.69 -11.28
CA ASP A 329 37.77 17.39 -9.85
C ASP A 329 36.49 16.75 -9.26
N GLU A 330 35.31 17.12 -9.77
CA GLU A 330 34.04 16.53 -9.34
C GLU A 330 33.76 15.17 -10.02
N VAL A 331 34.40 14.91 -11.16
CA VAL A 331 34.25 13.64 -11.88
C VAL A 331 34.77 12.45 -11.05
N GLU A 332 35.87 12.63 -10.31
CA GLU A 332 36.41 11.59 -9.44
C GLU A 332 35.44 11.25 -8.30
N HIS A 333 34.89 12.27 -7.64
CA HIS A 333 33.87 12.10 -6.60
C HIS A 333 32.61 11.40 -7.11
N LEU A 334 32.18 11.71 -8.34
CA LEU A 334 31.02 11.08 -8.96
C LEU A 334 31.27 9.60 -9.24
N ILE A 335 32.46 9.22 -9.72
CA ILE A 335 32.82 7.82 -9.97
C ILE A 335 32.94 7.03 -8.66
N MET A 336 33.56 7.62 -7.63
CA MET A 336 33.60 7.00 -6.30
C MET A 336 32.19 6.73 -5.76
N LYS A 337 31.26 7.67 -5.95
CA LYS A 337 29.86 7.51 -5.55
C LYS A 337 29.10 6.49 -6.41
N ALA A 338 29.42 6.39 -7.70
CA ALA A 338 28.80 5.41 -8.61
C ALA A 338 29.19 3.96 -8.26
N LEU A 339 30.35 3.76 -7.63
CA LEU A 339 30.88 2.45 -7.24
C LEU A 339 30.50 2.03 -5.81
N SER A 340 30.04 2.98 -4.99
CA SER A 340 29.63 2.76 -3.60
C SER A 340 28.23 2.18 -3.48
#